data_AF-A0A353E611-F1
#
_entry.id   AF-A0A353E611-F1
#
_cell.length_a   1.000
_cell.length_b   1.000
_cell.length_c   1.000
_cell.angle_alpha   90.00
_cell.angle_beta   90.00
_cell.angle_gamma   90.00
#
_symmetry.space_group_name_H-M   'P 1'
#
loop_
_entity.id
_entity.type
_entity.pdbx_description
1 polymer ?
#
loop_
_entity_poly.entity_id
_entity_poly.type
_entity_poly.pdbx_seq_one_letter_code
_entity_poly.pdbx_strand_id
1 'polypeptide(L)'
;HNAGMGGMMAILGSAVATFALVLPSLILMILISKMLYKYMHTNMVQSMFIGLRPAIVGLVGAAALLLMSPENFSTPENPWHFYISIALFFATFIGVKVMKINPIRMILYSAFAGLLLLY
;
A
#
# COMPACT_ATOMS: atom_id res chain seq x y z
N HIS A 1 21.12 7.00 -34.86
CA HIS A 1 19.95 6.63 -34.05
C HIS A 1 20.14 5.19 -33.58
N ASN A 2 20.95 4.95 -32.55
CA ASN A 2 21.20 3.60 -32.00
C ASN A 2 21.75 3.75 -30.57
N ALA A 3 20.87 4.03 -29.61
CA ALA A 3 21.20 3.98 -28.19
C ALA A 3 21.22 2.52 -27.70
N GLY A 4 22.04 1.70 -28.34
CA GLY A 4 22.31 0.33 -27.93
C GLY A 4 23.41 0.32 -26.88
N MET A 5 23.16 0.87 -25.69
CA MET A 5 23.95 0.44 -24.53
C MET A 5 23.60 -1.03 -24.32
N GLY A 6 24.57 -1.93 -24.56
CA GLY A 6 24.36 -3.38 -24.48
C GLY A 6 23.58 -3.73 -23.22
N GLY A 7 22.58 -4.63 -23.31
CA GLY A 7 21.59 -4.84 -22.24
C GLY A 7 22.20 -5.01 -20.84
N MET A 8 23.42 -5.53 -20.75
CA MET A 8 24.19 -5.60 -19.51
C MET A 8 24.53 -4.23 -18.90
N MET A 9 24.94 -3.23 -19.69
CA MET A 9 25.17 -1.85 -19.21
C MET A 9 23.86 -1.17 -18.78
N ALA A 10 22.75 -1.44 -19.46
CA ALA A 10 21.44 -0.91 -19.07
C ALA A 10 20.96 -1.51 -17.74
N ILE A 11 21.14 -2.83 -17.54
CA ILE A 11 20.82 -3.53 -16.29
C ILE A 11 21.70 -3.00 -15.14
N LEU A 12 23.01 -2.88 -15.36
CA LEU A 12 23.93 -2.34 -14.36
C LEU A 12 23.63 -0.88 -14.04
N GLY A 13 23.32 -0.06 -15.05
CA GLY A 13 22.92 1.34 -14.85
C GLY A 13 21.62 1.47 -14.06
N SER A 14 20.61 0.65 -14.35
CA SER A 14 19.34 0.63 -13.61
C SER A 14 19.53 0.19 -12.15
N ALA A 15 20.36 -0.83 -11.91
CA ALA A 15 20.70 -1.29 -10.57
C ALA A 15 21.44 -0.21 -9.77
N VAL A 16 22.46 0.41 -10.35
CA VAL A 16 23.21 1.48 -9.69
C VAL A 16 22.33 2.70 -9.42
N ALA A 17 21.44 3.07 -10.34
CA ALA A 17 20.50 4.18 -10.14
C ALA A 17 19.50 3.91 -9.01
N THR A 18 18.95 2.69 -8.93
CA THR A 18 18.04 2.32 -7.83
C THR A 18 18.77 2.29 -6.48
N PHE A 19 19.97 1.72 -6.42
CA PHE A 19 20.78 1.75 -5.20
C PHE A 19 21.12 3.18 -4.78
N ALA A 20 21.58 4.02 -5.69
CA ALA A 20 21.94 5.41 -5.41
C ALA A 20 20.74 6.24 -4.92
N LEU A 21 19.53 5.98 -5.42
CA LEU A 21 18.30 6.65 -4.99
C LEU A 21 17.82 6.17 -3.60
N VAL A 22 17.93 4.86 -3.33
CA VAL A 22 17.43 4.27 -2.07
C VAL A 22 18.38 4.54 -0.91
N LEU A 23 19.70 4.62 -1.17
CA LEU A 23 20.74 4.87 -0.15
C LEU A 23 20.49 6.14 0.71
N PRO A 24 20.19 7.32 0.17
CA PRO A 24 19.93 8.51 0.98
C PRO A 24 18.67 8.36 1.85
N SER A 25 17.62 7.74 1.32
CA SER A 25 16.39 7.46 2.09
C SER A 25 16.66 6.49 3.25
N LEU A 26 17.46 5.45 3.00
CA LEU A 26 17.91 4.50 4.02
C LEU A 26 18.72 5.18 5.13
N ILE A 27 19.68 6.04 4.77
CA ILE A 27 20.51 6.77 5.74
C ILE A 27 19.62 7.66 6.62
N LEU A 28 18.68 8.40 6.01
CA LEU A 28 17.72 9.23 6.75
C LEU A 28 16.85 8.39 7.68
N MET A 29 16.32 7.26 7.20
CA MET A 29 15.49 6.36 8.01
C MET A 29 16.28 5.83 9.22
N ILE A 30 17.52 5.37 9.02
CA ILE A 30 18.38 4.88 10.11
C ILE A 30 18.67 6.00 11.11
N LEU A 31 18.97 7.21 10.65
CA LEU A 31 19.22 8.36 11.52
C LEU A 31 17.99 8.71 12.35
N ILE A 32 16.82 8.78 11.71
CA ILE A 32 15.53 9.05 12.36
C ILE A 32 15.21 7.95 13.37
N SER A 33 15.32 6.67 13.01
CA SER A 33 15.08 5.54 13.92
C SER A 33 16.02 5.56 15.12
N LYS A 34 17.31 5.88 14.92
CA LYS A 34 18.29 5.98 16.00
C LYS A 34 18.01 7.14 16.94
N MET A 35 17.59 8.29 16.38
CA MET A 35 17.13 9.44 17.14
C MET A 35 15.87 9.06 17.94
N LEU A 36 14.84 8.51 17.30
CA LEU A 36 13.59 8.08 17.94
C LEU A 36 13.82 7.04 19.02
N TYR A 37 14.73 6.07 18.84
CA TYR A 37 15.05 5.06 19.85
C TYR A 37 15.76 5.68 21.07
N LYS A 38 16.66 6.65 20.84
CA LYS A 38 17.35 7.37 21.92
C LYS A 38 16.43 8.31 22.70
N TYR A 39 15.44 8.92 22.03
CA TYR A 39 14.48 9.84 22.64
C TYR A 39 13.12 9.19 22.95
N MET A 40 13.00 7.87 22.80
CA MET A 40 11.75 7.13 23.04
C MET A 40 11.29 7.18 24.51
N HIS A 41 12.23 7.42 25.44
CA HIS A 41 11.97 7.55 26.87
C HIS A 41 11.48 8.93 27.30
N THR A 42 11.44 9.92 26.41
CA THR A 42 10.95 11.27 26.71
C THR A 42 9.47 11.37 26.32
N ASN A 43 8.61 11.81 27.24
CA ASN A 43 7.14 11.91 27.07
C ASN A 43 6.70 12.61 25.75
N MET A 44 7.51 13.52 25.22
CA MET A 44 7.24 14.23 23.97
C MET A 44 7.14 13.29 22.76
N VAL A 45 8.04 12.30 22.64
CA VAL A 45 8.07 11.38 21.49
C VAL A 45 6.91 10.38 21.57
N GLN A 46 6.59 9.89 22.76
CA GLN A 46 5.46 8.98 22.97
C GLN A 46 4.11 9.64 22.60
N SER A 47 3.91 10.91 22.96
CA SER A 47 2.72 11.67 22.56
C SER A 47 2.59 11.82 21.04
N MET A 48 3.71 12.05 20.33
CA MET A 48 3.70 12.10 18.86
C MET A 48 3.31 10.74 18.24
N PHE A 49 3.82 9.62 18.77
CA PHE A 49 3.45 8.29 18.30
C PHE A 49 1.98 7.93 18.57
N ILE A 50 1.41 8.42 19.68
CA ILE A 50 -0.02 8.28 20.00
C ILE A 50 -0.86 9.02 18.97
N GLY A 51 -0.44 10.19 18.47
CA GLY A 51 -1.11 10.91 17.38
C GLY A 51 -0.86 10.30 15.99
N LEU A 52 0.31 9.73 15.76
CA LEU A 52 0.69 9.15 14.47
C LEU A 52 -0.12 7.89 14.14
N ARG A 53 -0.38 7.01 15.12
CA ARG A 53 -1.15 5.78 14.91
C ARG A 53 -2.58 6.03 14.38
N PRO A 54 -3.43 6.88 15.00
CA PRO A 54 -4.76 7.19 14.48
C PRO A 54 -4.70 7.99 13.18
N ALA A 55 -3.69 8.86 12.98
CA ALA A 55 -3.52 9.59 11.72
C ALA A 55 -3.30 8.64 10.53
N ILE A 56 -2.45 7.63 10.68
CA ILE A 56 -2.21 6.63 9.62
C ILE A 56 -3.47 5.85 9.30
N VAL A 57 -4.22 5.42 10.33
CA VAL A 57 -5.49 4.71 10.12
C VAL A 57 -6.52 5.60 9.42
N GLY A 58 -6.60 6.89 9.79
CA GLY A 58 -7.44 7.88 9.13
C GLY A 58 -7.07 8.11 7.67
N LEU A 59 -5.77 8.19 7.35
CA LEU A 59 -5.27 8.32 5.98
C LEU A 59 -5.61 7.09 5.12
N VAL A 60 -5.44 5.88 5.66
CA VAL A 60 -5.84 4.65 4.96
C VAL A 60 -7.35 4.60 4.74
N GLY A 61 -8.14 5.00 5.74
CA GLY A 61 -9.59 5.12 5.61
C GLY A 61 -10.01 6.13 4.55
N ALA A 62 -9.36 7.30 4.50
CA ALA A 62 -9.61 8.31 3.47
C ALA A 62 -9.28 7.82 2.07
N ALA A 63 -8.14 7.12 1.90
CA ALA A 63 -7.81 6.49 0.62
C ALA A 63 -8.86 5.46 0.19
N ALA A 64 -9.35 4.64 1.12
CA ALA A 64 -10.42 3.68 0.84
C ALA A 64 -11.72 4.39 0.39
N LEU A 65 -12.10 5.48 1.05
CA LEU A 65 -13.26 6.29 0.67
C LEU A 65 -13.08 6.98 -0.69
N LEU A 66 -11.89 7.50 -0.99
CA LEU A 66 -11.59 8.09 -2.30
C LEU A 66 -11.71 7.05 -3.43
N LEU A 67 -11.30 5.81 -3.15
CA LEU A 67 -11.45 4.70 -4.08
C LEU A 67 -12.90 4.22 -4.20
N MET A 68 -13.82 4.59 -3.30
CA MET A 68 -15.28 4.35 -3.43
C MET A 68 -15.97 5.30 -4.43
N SER A 69 -15.32 5.56 -5.55
CA SER A 69 -15.85 6.38 -6.64
C SER A 69 -16.67 5.54 -7.63
N PRO A 70 -17.60 6.14 -8.40
CA PRO A 70 -18.46 5.42 -9.35
C PRO A 70 -17.69 4.62 -10.41
N GLU A 71 -16.47 5.05 -10.74
CA GLU A 71 -15.60 4.35 -11.69
C GLU A 71 -15.00 3.07 -11.10
N ASN A 72 -14.77 3.01 -9.78
CA ASN A 72 -14.20 1.85 -9.10
C ASN A 72 -15.27 0.92 -8.49
N PHE A 73 -16.42 1.46 -8.10
CA PHE A 73 -17.54 0.68 -7.53
C PHE A 73 -18.66 0.38 -8.54
N SER A 74 -18.49 0.83 -9.79
CA SER A 74 -19.45 0.79 -10.89
C SER A 74 -20.72 1.62 -10.63
N THR A 75 -21.21 2.27 -11.69
CA THR A 75 -22.45 3.04 -11.72
C THR A 75 -23.68 2.12 -11.71
N PRO A 76 -24.86 2.61 -11.27
CA PRO A 76 -26.12 1.84 -11.19
C PRO A 76 -26.66 1.30 -12.54
N GLU A 77 -25.99 1.54 -13.66
CA GLU A 77 -26.37 1.04 -14.99
C GLU A 77 -26.11 -0.46 -15.15
N ASN A 78 -25.23 -1.06 -14.35
CA ASN A 78 -25.00 -2.51 -14.30
C ASN A 78 -25.17 -3.04 -12.85
N PRO A 79 -26.41 -3.36 -12.42
CA PRO A 79 -26.68 -3.81 -11.04
C PRO A 79 -25.84 -5.02 -10.61
N TRP A 80 -25.45 -5.89 -11.55
CA TRP A 80 -24.62 -7.07 -11.28
C TRP A 80 -23.21 -6.73 -10.75
N HIS A 81 -22.52 -5.76 -11.34
CA HIS A 81 -21.19 -5.34 -10.89
C HIS A 81 -21.22 -4.65 -9.52
N PHE A 82 -22.29 -3.90 -9.24
CA PHE A 82 -22.47 -3.24 -7.95
C PHE A 82 -22.62 -4.25 -6.80
N TYR A 83 -23.42 -5.31 -6.99
CA TYR A 83 -23.55 -6.38 -6.00
C TYR A 83 -22.23 -7.15 -5.77
N ILE A 84 -21.45 -7.38 -6.83
CA ILE A 84 -20.14 -8.04 -6.73
C ILE A 84 -19.14 -7.21 -5.94
N SER A 85 -19.05 -5.91 -6.20
CA SER A 85 -18.13 -5.00 -5.46
C SER A 85 -18.49 -4.93 -3.98
N ILE A 86 -19.78 -4.91 -3.64
CA ILE A 86 -20.26 -5.00 -2.26
C ILE A 86 -19.87 -6.35 -1.64
N ALA A 87 -20.09 -7.45 -2.35
CA ALA A 87 -19.72 -8.79 -1.88
C ALA A 87 -18.21 -8.92 -1.64
N LEU A 88 -17.37 -8.39 -2.54
CA LEU A 88 -15.91 -8.36 -2.41
C LEU A 88 -15.46 -7.49 -1.22
N PHE A 89 -16.10 -6.35 -1.01
CA PHE A 89 -15.83 -5.49 0.15
C PHE A 89 -16.13 -6.22 1.47
N PHE A 90 -17.29 -6.86 1.58
CA PHE A 90 -17.63 -7.65 2.77
C PHE A 90 -16.74 -8.89 2.92
N ALA A 91 -16.43 -9.60 1.84
CA ALA A 91 -15.56 -10.77 1.85
C ALA A 91 -14.14 -10.42 2.31
N THR A 92 -13.58 -9.31 1.81
CA THR A 92 -12.26 -8.83 2.24
C THR A 92 -12.27 -8.35 3.69
N PHE A 93 -13.32 -7.62 4.12
CA PHE A 93 -13.45 -7.18 5.50
C PHE A 93 -13.56 -8.35 6.49
N ILE A 94 -14.40 -9.35 6.17
CA ILE A 94 -14.56 -10.57 6.97
C ILE A 94 -13.28 -11.41 6.95
N GLY A 95 -12.65 -11.57 5.79
CA GLY A 95 -11.43 -12.34 5.63
C GLY A 95 -10.26 -11.79 6.45
N VAL A 96 -10.11 -10.47 6.53
CA VAL A 96 -9.07 -9.83 7.35
C VAL A 96 -9.43 -9.88 8.83
N LYS A 97 -10.68 -9.56 9.19
CA LYS A 97 -11.11 -9.42 10.59
C LYS A 97 -11.32 -10.77 11.31
N VAL A 98 -11.89 -11.77 10.64
CA VAL A 98 -12.30 -13.05 11.24
C VAL A 98 -11.28 -14.15 10.97
N MET A 99 -10.77 -14.26 9.74
CA MET A 99 -9.87 -15.36 9.36
C MET A 99 -8.38 -15.11 9.65
N LYS A 100 -8.01 -13.94 10.19
CA LYS A 100 -6.61 -13.53 10.46
C LYS A 100 -5.66 -13.83 9.29
N ILE A 101 -6.16 -13.78 8.06
CA ILE A 101 -5.34 -14.01 6.87
C ILE A 101 -4.37 -12.83 6.73
N ASN A 102 -3.10 -13.13 6.44
CA ASN A 102 -2.09 -12.10 6.18
C ASN A 102 -2.63 -11.11 5.12
N PRO A 103 -2.63 -9.79 5.37
CA PRO A 103 -3.20 -8.80 4.46
C PRO A 103 -2.66 -8.92 3.03
N ILE A 104 -1.39 -9.29 2.88
CA ILE A 104 -0.73 -9.55 1.59
C ILE A 104 -1.45 -10.66 0.81
N ARG A 105 -1.78 -11.77 1.48
CA ARG A 105 -2.52 -12.88 0.86
C ARG A 105 -3.96 -12.47 0.54
N MET A 106 -4.57 -11.65 1.38
CA MET A 106 -5.91 -11.11 1.12
C MET A 106 -5.94 -10.27 -0.16
N ILE A 107 -4.95 -9.39 -0.35
CA ILE A 107 -4.83 -8.55 -1.56
C ILE A 107 -4.72 -9.44 -2.81
N LEU A 108 -3.94 -10.52 -2.75
CA LEU A 108 -3.82 -11.49 -3.84
C LEU A 108 -5.15 -12.19 -4.15
N TYR A 109 -5.87 -12.68 -3.13
CA TYR A 109 -7.16 -13.33 -3.34
C TYR A 109 -8.23 -12.37 -3.86
N SER A 110 -8.27 -11.12 -3.37
CA SER A 110 -9.21 -10.12 -3.87
C SER A 110 -8.88 -9.69 -5.30
N ALA A 111 -7.60 -9.57 -5.65
CA ALA A 111 -7.18 -9.27 -7.01
C ALA A 111 -7.56 -10.40 -7.98
N PHE A 112 -7.34 -11.66 -7.58
CA PHE A 112 -7.69 -12.82 -8.38
C PHE A 112 -9.22 -12.95 -8.53
N ALA A 113 -9.97 -12.81 -7.44
CA ALA A 113 -11.44 -12.82 -7.48
C ALA A 113 -11.99 -11.68 -8.34
N GLY A 114 -11.44 -10.47 -8.23
CA GLY A 114 -11.81 -9.33 -9.06
C GLY A 114 -11.59 -9.61 -10.56
N LEU A 115 -10.48 -10.23 -10.94
CA LEU A 115 -10.20 -10.59 -12.33
C LEU A 115 -11.18 -11.65 -12.86
N LEU A 116 -11.46 -12.68 -12.05
CA LEU A 116 -12.41 -13.76 -12.37
C LEU A 116 -13.87 -13.32 -12.43
N LEU A 117 -14.21 -12.21 -11.77
CA LEU A 117 -15.55 -11.63 -11.76
C LEU A 117 -15.74 -10.54 -12.83
N LEU A 118 -14.64 -9.98 -13.34
CA LEU A 118 -14.63 -9.02 -14.45
C LEU A 118 -14.63 -9.71 -15.83
N TYR A 119 -14.21 -10.99 -15.89
CA TYR A 119 -14.24 -11.86 -17.07
C TYR A 119 -15.46 -12.78 -17.04
#